data_AF-A0A9X9M0Y8-F1
#
_entry.id   AF-A0A9X9M0Y8-F1
#
_cell.length_a   1.000
_cell.length_b   1.000
_cell.length_c   1.000
_cell.angle_alpha   90.00
_cell.angle_beta   90.00
_cell.angle_gamma   90.00
#
_symmetry.space_group_name_H-M   'P 1'
#
loop_
_entity.id
_entity.type
_entity.pdbx_description
1 polymer ?
#
loop_
_entity_poly.entity_id
_entity_poly.type
_entity_poly.pdbx_seq_one_letter_code
_entity_poly.pdbx_strand_id
1 'polypeptide(L)'
;MKIMTTLKIVSSASCTTNCLASSLAKVIHNNSGIVEGLVTIIHAIPSTQKMVEGPTGSCAMMAKGIPASTGKVIPELNEKLTGMAF
;
A
#
# COMPACT_ATOMS: atom_id res chain seq x y z
N MET A 1 16.33 -7.92 -2.50
CA MET A 1 16.30 -6.57 -3.11
C MET A 1 17.66 -6.31 -3.73
N LYS A 2 17.75 -6.29 -5.06
CA LYS A 2 19.02 -6.05 -5.77
C LYS A 2 19.19 -4.53 -5.90
N ILE A 3 19.98 -3.93 -5.02
CA ILE A 3 20.25 -2.49 -5.07
C ILE A 3 21.29 -2.27 -6.17
N MET A 4 20.91 -1.53 -7.22
CA MET A 4 21.83 -1.13 -8.27
C MET A 4 22.61 0.09 -7.78
N THR A 5 23.94 0.02 -7.81
CA THR A 5 24.85 0.99 -7.18
C THR A 5 24.73 2.43 -7.72
N THR A 6 24.00 2.64 -8.81
CA THR A 6 23.70 3.93 -9.42
C THR A 6 22.50 4.68 -8.84
N LEU A 7 21.64 4.01 -8.05
CA LEU A 7 20.47 4.67 -7.45
C LEU A 7 20.88 5.47 -6.20
N LYS A 8 20.81 6.81 -6.30
CA LYS A 8 21.21 7.74 -5.22
C LYS A 8 20.15 7.90 -4.13
N ILE A 9 18.86 7.74 -4.46
CA ILE A 9 17.74 7.90 -3.52
C ILE A 9 16.76 6.75 -3.76
N VAL A 10 16.38 6.07 -2.69
CA VAL A 10 15.46 4.92 -2.70
C VAL A 10 14.37 5.11 -1.65
N SER A 11 13.15 4.67 -1.95
CA SER A 11 12.03 4.63 -1.01
C SER A 11 11.79 3.18 -0.58
N SER A 12 11.61 2.94 0.72
CA SER A 12 11.30 1.61 1.28
C SER A 12 9.81 1.24 1.16
N ALA A 13 9.04 1.98 0.35
CA ALA A 13 7.59 1.90 0.29
C ALA A 13 6.92 2.05 1.67
N SER A 14 5.63 1.69 1.78
CA SER A 14 4.87 1.71 3.04
C SER A 14 4.75 0.31 3.64
N CYS A 15 4.44 0.22 4.95
CA CYS A 15 4.10 -1.04 5.64
C CYS A 15 3.01 -1.84 4.89
N THR A 16 1.96 -1.15 4.46
CA THR A 16 0.87 -1.67 3.63
C THR A 16 1.37 -2.25 2.31
N THR A 17 2.17 -1.49 1.56
CA THR A 17 2.70 -1.91 0.25
C THR A 17 3.60 -3.13 0.39
N ASN A 18 4.46 -3.14 1.42
CA ASN A 18 5.38 -4.24 1.67
C ASN A 18 4.62 -5.52 2.05
N CYS A 19 3.59 -5.44 2.89
CA CYS A 19 2.75 -6.58 3.24
C CYS A 19 2.05 -7.17 2.00
N LEU A 20 1.39 -6.32 1.20
CA LEU A 20 0.65 -6.77 0.02
C LEU A 20 1.54 -7.34 -1.07
N ALA A 21 2.64 -6.66 -1.40
CA ALA A 21 3.51 -7.04 -2.51
C ALA A 21 4.30 -8.31 -2.22
N SER A 22 4.79 -8.50 -0.99
CA SER A 22 5.75 -9.55 -0.69
C SER A 22 5.13 -10.94 -0.44
N SER A 23 3.97 -11.01 0.21
CA SER A 23 3.38 -12.30 0.63
C SER A 23 2.16 -12.73 -0.17
N LEU A 24 1.33 -11.78 -0.60
CA LEU A 24 0.03 -12.07 -1.23
C LEU A 24 0.08 -11.90 -2.74
N ALA A 25 0.32 -10.67 -3.21
CA ALA A 25 0.11 -10.32 -4.60
C ALA A 25 1.06 -11.09 -5.53
N LYS A 26 2.35 -11.18 -5.17
CA LYS A 26 3.34 -11.88 -5.99
C LYS A 26 3.13 -13.40 -6.03
N VAL A 27 2.81 -14.01 -4.90
CA VAL A 27 2.61 -15.47 -4.82
C VAL A 27 1.36 -15.89 -5.58
N ILE A 28 0.25 -15.17 -5.37
CA ILE A 28 -1.01 -15.46 -6.05
C ILE A 28 -0.91 -15.18 -7.54
N HIS A 29 -0.26 -14.07 -7.94
CA HIS A 29 -0.09 -13.76 -9.37
C HIS A 29 0.73 -14.82 -10.09
N ASN A 30 1.82 -15.29 -9.49
CA ASN A 30 2.67 -16.33 -10.09
C ASN A 30 1.97 -17.69 -10.22
N ASN A 31 1.03 -18.01 -9.32
CA ASN A 31 0.39 -19.32 -9.30
C ASN A 31 -0.97 -19.37 -10.04
N SER A 32 -1.70 -18.26 -10.06
CA SER A 32 -3.10 -18.26 -10.54
C SER A 32 -3.47 -17.04 -11.38
N GLY A 33 -2.57 -16.07 -11.57
CA GLY A 33 -2.79 -14.90 -12.44
C GLY A 33 -3.88 -13.96 -11.92
N ILE A 34 -3.46 -12.84 -11.32
CA ILE A 34 -4.41 -11.79 -10.88
C ILE A 34 -4.80 -10.92 -12.08
N VAL A 35 -6.10 -10.89 -12.39
CA VAL A 35 -6.70 -10.00 -13.40
C VAL A 35 -7.06 -8.66 -12.77
N GLU A 36 -7.82 -8.66 -11.68
CA GLU A 36 -8.18 -7.49 -10.87
C GLU A 36 -8.33 -7.89 -9.39
N GLY A 37 -8.16 -6.95 -8.46
CA GLY A 37 -8.34 -7.22 -7.03
C GLY A 37 -8.63 -5.96 -6.21
N LEU A 38 -9.56 -6.10 -5.26
CA LEU A 38 -9.88 -5.05 -4.30
C LEU A 38 -9.33 -5.42 -2.92
N VAL A 39 -8.62 -4.50 -2.29
CA VAL A 39 -8.00 -4.72 -0.98
C VAL A 39 -8.65 -3.84 0.08
N THR A 40 -9.00 -4.44 1.21
CA THR A 40 -9.38 -3.71 2.41
C THR A 40 -8.32 -3.90 3.48
N ILE A 41 -7.84 -2.81 4.07
CA ILE A 41 -6.82 -2.87 5.13
C ILE A 41 -7.39 -2.28 6.41
N ILE A 42 -7.27 -3.01 7.50
CA ILE A 42 -7.53 -2.47 8.82
C ILE A 42 -6.17 -2.07 9.38
N HIS A 43 -5.93 -0.76 9.52
CA HIS A 43 -4.64 -0.23 9.93
C HIS A 43 -4.76 0.41 11.31
N ALA A 44 -3.79 0.12 12.20
CA ALA A 44 -3.73 0.80 13.49
C ALA A 44 -3.57 2.32 13.30
N ILE A 45 -4.20 3.11 14.16
CA ILE A 45 -4.14 4.58 14.15
C ILE A 45 -2.66 5.03 14.14
N PRO A 46 -2.16 5.65 13.05
CA PRO A 46 -0.79 6.13 13.01
C PRO A 46 -0.65 7.40 13.85
N SER A 47 0.58 7.72 14.25
CA SER A 47 0.93 8.91 15.04
C SER A 47 0.59 10.25 14.37
N THR A 48 0.28 10.24 13.07
CA THR A 48 -0.19 11.41 12.31
C THR A 48 -1.68 11.67 12.47
N GLN A 49 -2.45 10.75 13.04
CA GLN A 49 -3.85 10.97 13.41
C GLN A 49 -3.92 11.67 14.78
N LYS A 50 -4.73 12.73 14.84
CA LYS A 50 -4.95 13.47 16.08
C LYS A 50 -5.95 12.72 16.96
N MET A 51 -5.63 12.60 18.24
CA MET A 51 -6.51 11.98 19.25
C MET A 51 -7.77 12.82 19.51
N VAL A 52 -7.69 14.13 19.26
CA VAL A 52 -8.78 15.10 19.43
C VAL A 52 -8.94 15.89 18.13
N GLU A 53 -10.16 16.23 17.77
CA GLU A 53 -10.44 17.04 16.58
C GLU A 53 -9.70 18.37 16.66
N GLY A 54 -8.94 18.67 15.61
CA GLY A 54 -8.24 19.94 15.44
C GLY A 54 -8.54 20.54 14.07
N PRO A 55 -8.08 21.77 13.79
CA PRO A 55 -8.47 22.56 12.60
C PRO A 55 -8.09 21.93 11.25
N THR A 56 -7.38 20.81 11.24
CA THR A 56 -6.95 20.09 10.03
C THR A 56 -7.99 19.11 9.48
N GLY A 57 -9.22 19.09 10.00
CA GLY A 57 -10.33 18.29 9.44
C GLY A 57 -10.15 16.77 9.49
N SER A 58 -9.05 16.27 10.06
CA SER A 58 -8.77 14.85 10.20
C SER A 58 -9.49 14.30 11.43
N CYS A 59 -10.77 14.00 11.28
CA CYS A 59 -11.56 13.27 12.27
C CYS A 59 -11.02 11.85 12.44
N ALA A 60 -11.12 11.29 13.65
CA ALA A 60 -10.54 10.01 14.08
C ALA A 60 -11.13 8.73 13.43
N MET A 61 -11.89 8.87 12.34
CA MET A 61 -12.42 7.78 11.53
C MET A 61 -12.45 8.22 10.08
N MET A 62 -11.30 8.19 9.39
CA MET A 62 -11.28 8.50 7.96
C MET A 62 -10.65 7.34 7.22
N ALA A 63 -11.50 6.62 6.51
CA ALA A 63 -11.10 5.65 5.52
C ALA A 63 -10.08 6.31 4.58
N LYS A 64 -8.86 5.79 4.56
CA LYS A 64 -7.78 6.30 3.70
C LYS A 64 -7.74 5.41 2.46
N GLY A 65 -7.83 6.01 1.28
CA GLY A 65 -7.59 5.27 0.03
C GLY A 65 -6.19 4.64 0.05
N ILE A 66 -6.08 3.38 -0.35
CA ILE A 66 -4.78 2.75 -0.53
C ILE A 66 -4.19 3.30 -1.83
N PRO A 67 -3.02 3.99 -1.79
CA PRO A 67 -2.40 4.46 -3.02
C PRO A 67 -2.01 3.26 -3.88
N ALA A 68 -2.13 3.39 -5.21
CA ALA A 68 -1.76 2.38 -6.21
C ALA A 68 -0.26 2.00 -6.23
N SER A 69 0.49 2.30 -5.17
CA SER A 69 1.93 2.06 -5.03
C SER A 69 2.32 0.59 -5.07
N THR A 70 1.38 -0.34 -4.84
CA THR A 70 1.60 -1.78 -5.02
C THR A 70 1.94 -2.12 -6.48
N GLY A 71 1.31 -1.44 -7.44
CA GLY A 71 1.60 -1.57 -8.88
C GLY A 71 2.99 -1.05 -9.28
N LYS A 72 3.59 -0.16 -8.48
CA LYS A 72 4.98 0.32 -8.70
C LYS A 72 6.04 -0.68 -8.21
N VAL A 73 5.69 -1.53 -7.24
CA VAL A 73 6.59 -2.57 -6.72
C VAL A 73 6.50 -3.84 -7.56
N ILE A 74 5.32 -4.15 -8.11
CA ILE A 74 5.07 -5.27 -9.03
C ILE A 74 4.46 -4.72 -10.32
N PRO A 75 5.26 -4.44 -11.36
CA PRO A 75 4.78 -3.76 -12.58
C PRO A 75 3.69 -4.53 -13.33
N GLU A 76 3.64 -5.86 -13.21
CA GLU A 76 2.61 -6.74 -13.81
C GLU A 76 1.21 -6.56 -13.18
N LEU A 77 1.16 -5.96 -11.99
CA LEU A 77 -0.04 -5.66 -11.22
C LEU A 77 -0.36 -4.17 -11.20
N ASN A 78 0.28 -3.38 -12.06
CA ASN A 78 -0.03 -1.97 -12.18
C ASN A 78 -1.49 -1.79 -12.59
N GLU A 79 -2.20 -0.89 -11.91
CA GLU A 79 -3.63 -0.57 -12.10
C GLU A 79 -4.63 -1.71 -11.79
N LYS A 80 -4.17 -2.93 -11.50
CA LYS A 80 -5.05 -4.07 -11.21
C LYS A 80 -5.52 -4.15 -9.76
N LEU A 81 -4.86 -3.44 -8.85
CA LEU A 81 -5.13 -3.48 -7.41
C LEU A 81 -5.49 -2.09 -6.88
N THR A 82 -6.69 -1.96 -6.33
CA THR A 82 -7.17 -0.76 -5.65
C THR A 82 -7.79 -1.13 -4.30
N GLY A 83 -7.98 -0.15 -3.41
CA GLY A 83 -8.49 -0.47 -2.10
C GLY A 83 -8.65 0.69 -1.14
N MET A 84 -9.17 0.38 0.04
CA MET A 84 -9.41 1.33 1.13
C MET A 84 -8.85 0.78 2.43
N ALA A 85 -8.36 1.67 3.28
CA ALA A 85 -7.90 1.38 4.62
C ALA A 85 -8.84 2.02 5.65
N PHE A 86 -9.12 1.30 6.74
CA PHE A 86 -9.89 1.74 7.89
C PHE A 86 -8.98 1.90 9.11
#